data_AF-A0AAD2PVM2-F1
#
_entry.id   AF-A0AAD2PVM2-F1
#
_cell.length_a   1.000
_cell.length_b   1.000
_cell.length_c   1.000
_cell.angle_alpha   90.00
_cell.angle_beta   90.00
_cell.angle_gamma   90.00
#
_symmetry.space_group_name_H-M   'P 1'
#
loop_
_entity.id
_entity.type
_entity.pdbx_description
1 polymer ?
#
loop_
_entity_poly.entity_id
_entity_poly.type
_entity_poly.pdbx_seq_one_letter_code
_entity_poly.pdbx_strand_id
1 'polypeptide(L)'
;MKLSLSSLLLLLLNLALCVSSGQALSLETSHAGRRSLLGSALIAACGVAALPSFADAVGLGKVGGDPSVFCGTYSDPINHPGGKRTITLLEGKTGDYQLAQVQGGGGIGEPDNYILPAVILGDRSIIIDFSAKGGPRDFVGVLDGKTKDIKFLRDGNRWPRVS
;
A
#
# COMPACT_ATOMS: atom_id res chain seq x y z
N MET A 1 -26.64 30.71 -18.36
CA MET A 1 -27.44 29.80 -19.20
C MET A 1 -28.23 28.90 -18.27
N LYS A 2 -29.54 28.71 -18.47
CA LYS A 2 -30.40 27.91 -17.58
C LYS A 2 -30.57 26.50 -18.17
N LEU A 3 -30.08 25.48 -17.47
CA LEU A 3 -30.35 24.08 -17.82
C LEU A 3 -31.75 23.70 -17.31
N SER A 4 -32.55 23.03 -18.15
CA SER A 4 -33.91 22.61 -17.80
C SER A 4 -33.90 21.29 -17.02
N LEU A 5 -34.79 21.15 -16.03
CA LEU A 5 -35.00 19.89 -15.29
C LEU A 5 -35.41 18.71 -16.22
N SER A 6 -35.91 19.01 -17.42
CA SER A 6 -36.31 18.01 -18.43
C SER A 6 -35.20 17.03 -18.83
N SER A 7 -33.92 17.41 -18.71
CA SER A 7 -32.79 16.59 -19.16
C SER A 7 -32.26 15.61 -18.10
N LEU A 8 -32.72 15.69 -16.85
CA LEU A 8 -32.22 14.83 -15.76
C LEU A 8 -33.06 13.54 -15.57
N LEU A 9 -34.24 13.45 -16.19
CA LEU A 9 -35.20 12.35 -15.99
C LEU A 9 -35.05 11.20 -17.01
N LEU A 10 -34.24 11.38 -18.05
CA LEU A 10 -34.09 10.42 -19.17
C LEU A 10 -32.92 9.42 -19.03
N LEU A 11 -32.18 9.45 -17.91
CA LEU A 11 -31.05 8.54 -17.65
C LEU A 11 -31.33 7.46 -16.57
N LEU A 12 -32.56 7.34 -16.09
CA LEU A 12 -32.94 6.44 -14.98
C LEU A 12 -33.87 5.27 -15.38
N LEU A 13 -34.04 4.99 -16.68
CA LEU A 13 -35.06 4.04 -17.15
C LEU A 13 -34.59 3.04 -18.23
N ASN A 14 -33.41 2.43 -18.06
CA ASN A 14 -32.97 1.21 -18.76
C ASN A 14 -31.89 0.52 -17.91
N LEU A 15 -31.87 -0.80 -17.67
CA LEU A 15 -32.88 -1.83 -17.90
C LEU A 15 -32.57 -2.98 -16.92
N ALA A 16 -33.59 -3.57 -16.30
CA ALA A 16 -33.42 -4.71 -15.38
C ALA A 16 -33.83 -6.04 -16.04
N LEU A 17 -33.50 -7.16 -15.37
CA LEU A 17 -33.80 -8.56 -15.71
C LEU A 17 -32.93 -9.14 -16.87
N CYS A 18 -32.59 -10.44 -16.93
CA CYS A 18 -33.16 -11.61 -16.24
C CYS A 18 -32.15 -12.80 -16.18
N VAL A 19 -32.14 -13.58 -15.07
CA VAL A 19 -32.12 -15.07 -14.96
C VAL A 19 -31.11 -15.89 -15.81
N SER A 20 -30.40 -16.93 -15.33
CA SER A 20 -30.48 -17.78 -14.11
C SER A 20 -29.10 -17.85 -13.39
N SER A 21 -28.61 -18.86 -12.62
CA SER A 21 -29.03 -20.24 -12.28
C SER A 21 -28.41 -20.75 -10.96
N GLY A 22 -28.79 -21.95 -10.49
CA GLY A 22 -28.08 -22.71 -9.44
C GLY A 22 -26.83 -23.44 -9.99
N GLN A 23 -25.92 -23.96 -9.16
CA GLN A 23 -26.14 -25.06 -8.20
C GLN A 23 -25.48 -24.81 -6.83
N ALA A 24 -26.04 -25.43 -5.78
CA ALA A 24 -25.49 -25.45 -4.44
C ALA A 24 -24.70 -26.75 -4.15
N LEU A 25 -24.08 -26.80 -2.96
CA LEU A 25 -23.38 -27.93 -2.34
C LEU A 25 -23.80 -29.35 -2.76
N SER A 26 -22.81 -30.24 -2.83
CA SER A 26 -22.97 -31.56 -2.19
C SER A 26 -21.64 -32.03 -1.59
N LEU A 27 -21.71 -32.48 -0.33
CA LEU A 27 -20.59 -33.00 0.45
C LEU A 27 -20.75 -34.53 0.53
N GLU A 28 -20.06 -35.28 -0.32
CA GLU A 28 -20.13 -36.75 -0.34
C GLU A 28 -18.95 -37.36 0.43
N THR A 29 -19.19 -37.74 1.68
CA THR A 29 -18.29 -38.61 2.45
C THR A 29 -18.48 -40.06 2.01
N SER A 30 -17.54 -40.61 1.24
CA SER A 30 -17.54 -42.05 0.95
C SER A 30 -16.74 -42.82 2.00
N HIS A 31 -17.44 -43.67 2.76
CA HIS A 31 -16.83 -44.61 3.71
C HIS A 31 -17.43 -46.02 3.51
N ALA A 32 -16.92 -46.73 2.50
CA ALA A 32 -17.12 -48.15 2.27
C ALA A 32 -15.91 -48.69 1.48
N GLY A 33 -15.43 -49.92 1.64
CA GLY A 33 -15.83 -50.99 2.55
C GLY A 33 -14.85 -52.17 2.34
N ARG A 34 -14.52 -52.90 3.41
CA ARG A 34 -13.36 -53.84 3.41
C ARG A 34 -13.53 -55.00 2.41
N ARG A 35 -12.52 -55.21 1.55
CA ARG A 35 -12.11 -56.56 1.09
C ARG A 35 -10.67 -56.58 0.56
N SER A 36 -9.96 -57.63 0.94
CA SER A 36 -8.51 -57.86 0.75
C SER A 36 -8.08 -57.96 -0.72
N LEU A 37 -6.87 -57.48 -1.03
CA LEU A 37 -5.91 -58.21 -1.89
C LEU A 37 -4.47 -57.82 -1.50
N LEU A 38 -3.58 -58.82 -1.48
CA LEU A 38 -2.15 -58.67 -1.16
C LEU A 38 -1.42 -57.97 -2.33
N GLY A 39 -0.57 -56.98 -2.04
CA GLY A 39 0.18 -56.24 -3.05
C GLY A 39 1.43 -55.58 -2.48
N SER A 40 2.58 -56.02 -2.95
CA SER A 40 3.94 -55.73 -2.48
C SER A 40 4.31 -54.26 -2.25
N ALA A 41 5.08 -54.08 -1.17
CA ALA A 41 6.08 -53.04 -0.90
C ALA A 41 6.43 -52.02 -2.01
N LEU A 42 6.31 -50.73 -1.67
CA LEU A 42 7.35 -49.72 -1.91
C LEU A 42 7.31 -48.69 -0.77
N ILE A 43 8.41 -48.52 -0.03
CA ILE A 43 8.56 -47.41 0.92
C ILE A 43 8.90 -46.15 0.11
N ALA A 44 7.87 -45.44 -0.33
CA ALA A 44 8.02 -44.07 -0.82
C ALA A 44 8.26 -43.15 0.39
N ALA A 45 9.53 -42.94 0.72
CA ALA A 45 9.93 -41.92 1.68
C ALA A 45 9.61 -40.54 1.10
N CYS A 46 8.38 -40.06 1.34
CA CYS A 46 7.96 -38.72 0.98
C CYS A 46 8.67 -37.74 1.92
N GLY A 47 9.90 -37.37 1.56
CA GLY A 47 10.66 -36.35 2.24
C GLY A 47 9.93 -35.02 2.12
N VAL A 48 9.14 -34.68 3.13
CA VAL A 48 8.52 -33.36 3.27
C VAL A 48 9.65 -32.36 3.51
N ALA A 49 10.22 -31.85 2.41
CA ALA A 49 11.16 -30.74 2.45
C ALA A 49 10.42 -29.57 3.10
N ALA A 50 10.88 -29.18 4.30
CA ALA A 50 10.27 -28.12 5.06
C ALA A 50 10.24 -26.84 4.23
N LEU A 51 9.03 -26.38 3.87
CA LEU A 51 8.88 -25.07 3.25
C LEU A 51 9.40 -24.01 4.23
N PRO A 52 10.22 -23.05 3.78
CA PRO A 52 10.62 -21.95 4.64
C PRO A 52 9.36 -21.20 5.08
N SER A 53 9.18 -21.07 6.40
CA SER A 53 8.09 -20.28 6.96
C SER A 53 8.35 -18.81 6.62
N PHE A 54 7.59 -18.28 5.65
CA PHE A 54 7.53 -16.83 5.38
C PHE A 54 6.70 -16.12 6.47
N ALA A 55 7.10 -16.33 7.72
CA ALA A 55 6.70 -15.52 8.86
C ALA A 55 7.59 -14.27 8.93
N ASP A 56 7.63 -13.50 7.83
CA ASP A 56 7.96 -12.08 7.91
C ASP A 56 6.85 -11.43 8.73
N ALA A 57 7.05 -11.40 10.04
CA ALA A 57 6.20 -10.68 10.94
C ALA A 57 6.23 -9.21 10.53
N VAL A 58 5.19 -8.76 9.84
CA VAL A 58 4.82 -7.34 9.78
C VAL A 58 4.71 -6.87 11.22
N GLY A 59 5.80 -6.26 11.70
CA GLY A 59 5.89 -5.79 13.06
C GLY A 59 4.79 -4.76 13.27
N LEU A 60 3.76 -5.15 14.03
CA LEU A 60 2.81 -4.23 14.64
C LEU A 60 3.59 -3.45 15.69
N GLY A 61 4.36 -2.49 15.18
CA GLY A 61 5.55 -1.98 15.83
C GLY A 61 5.21 -1.17 17.07
N LYS A 62 6.08 -1.31 18.07
CA LYS A 62 6.18 -0.48 19.27
C LYS A 62 5.67 0.95 19.04
N VAL A 63 4.66 1.32 19.82
CA VAL A 63 4.20 2.71 19.97
C VAL A 63 5.36 3.56 20.53
N GLY A 64 5.57 4.76 19.99
CA GLY A 64 6.59 5.70 20.47
C GLY A 64 7.96 5.64 19.77
N GLY A 65 8.01 5.33 18.47
CA GLY A 65 9.21 5.61 17.64
C GLY A 65 9.44 7.12 17.43
N ASP A 66 10.68 7.52 17.15
CA ASP A 66 11.04 8.93 16.89
C ASP A 66 10.72 9.33 15.45
N PRO A 67 9.79 10.27 15.19
CA PRO A 67 9.47 10.72 13.83
C PRO A 67 10.56 11.56 13.17
N SER A 68 11.55 12.09 13.92
CA SER A 68 12.61 12.93 13.33
C SER A 68 13.51 12.16 12.37
N VAL A 69 13.47 10.82 12.40
CA VAL A 69 14.20 9.96 11.45
C VAL A 69 13.77 10.15 9.99
N PHE A 70 12.58 10.70 9.74
CA PHE A 70 12.11 11.08 8.40
C PHE A 70 12.52 12.50 7.98
N CYS A 71 13.03 13.34 8.89
CA CYS A 71 13.45 14.70 8.55
C CYS A 71 14.73 14.70 7.71
N GLY A 72 14.79 15.56 6.71
CA GLY A 72 15.91 15.69 5.79
C GLY A 72 15.45 16.06 4.38
N THR A 73 16.40 16.23 3.47
CA THR A 73 16.15 16.40 2.04
C THR A 73 16.38 15.08 1.32
N TYR A 74 15.47 14.77 0.42
CA TYR A 74 15.49 13.59 -0.43
C TYR A 74 15.43 13.99 -1.91
N SER A 75 15.90 13.12 -2.80
CA SER A 75 15.71 13.24 -4.26
C SER A 75 14.63 12.29 -4.76
N ASP A 76 13.90 12.67 -5.81
CA ASP A 76 12.92 11.82 -6.49
C ASP A 76 13.39 11.44 -7.91
N PRO A 77 14.40 10.55 -8.05
CA PRO A 77 15.12 10.36 -9.31
C PRO A 77 14.29 9.71 -10.42
N ILE A 78 13.21 8.99 -10.09
CA ILE A 78 12.38 8.26 -11.06
C ILE A 78 11.24 9.14 -11.56
N ASN A 79 10.41 9.67 -10.66
CA ASN A 79 9.19 10.38 -11.05
C ASN A 79 9.48 11.85 -11.40
N HIS A 80 10.49 12.46 -10.78
CA HIS A 80 10.80 13.88 -10.95
C HIS A 80 12.33 14.13 -10.96
N PRO A 81 13.05 13.74 -12.03
CA PRO A 81 14.51 13.91 -12.13
C PRO A 81 14.96 15.33 -11.79
N GLY A 82 15.99 15.45 -10.95
CA GLY A 82 16.48 16.72 -10.39
C GLY A 82 15.71 17.20 -9.15
N GLY A 83 14.44 16.81 -9.00
CA GLY A 83 13.53 17.26 -7.97
C GLY A 83 13.94 16.85 -6.56
N LYS A 84 13.71 17.77 -5.62
CA LYS A 84 14.00 17.60 -4.19
C LYS A 84 12.73 17.58 -3.35
N ARG A 85 12.83 16.95 -2.17
CA ARG A 85 11.75 16.74 -1.20
C ARG A 85 12.31 16.94 0.21
N THR A 86 12.05 18.07 0.84
CA THR A 86 12.50 18.37 2.21
C THR A 86 11.35 18.09 3.18
N ILE A 87 11.57 17.16 4.11
CA ILE A 87 10.59 16.74 5.11
C ILE A 87 10.88 17.47 6.42
N THR A 88 9.86 18.11 6.98
CA THR A 88 9.93 18.82 8.26
C THR A 88 8.75 18.44 9.15
N LEU A 89 8.98 18.28 10.46
CA LEU A 89 7.90 18.12 11.43
C LEU A 89 7.18 19.46 11.61
N LEU A 90 5.88 19.39 11.88
CA LEU A 90 5.05 20.52 12.28
C LEU A 90 4.65 20.38 13.74
N GLU A 91 4.14 21.46 14.34
CA GLU A 91 3.46 21.35 15.63
C GLU A 91 2.19 20.51 15.50
N GLY A 92 1.90 19.69 16.53
CA GLY A 92 0.76 18.79 16.56
C GLY A 92 1.15 17.31 16.49
N LYS A 93 0.78 16.58 17.55
CA LYS A 93 0.95 15.13 17.67
C LYS A 93 -0.28 14.54 18.35
N THR A 94 -0.71 13.35 17.95
CA THR A 94 -1.82 12.61 18.57
C THR A 94 -1.46 11.13 18.60
N GLY A 95 -1.16 10.59 19.80
CA GLY A 95 -0.58 9.26 19.92
C GLY A 95 0.74 9.14 19.15
N ASP A 96 0.84 8.16 18.24
CA ASP A 96 1.99 7.99 17.34
C ASP A 96 2.00 8.94 16.13
N TYR A 97 0.86 9.58 15.82
CA TYR A 97 0.72 10.41 14.63
C TYR A 97 1.35 11.79 14.86
N GLN A 98 2.47 12.05 14.20
CA GLN A 98 3.17 13.32 14.17
C GLN A 98 2.82 14.08 12.88
N LEU A 99 2.39 15.34 12.98
CA LEU A 99 2.20 16.18 11.79
C LEU A 99 3.53 16.56 11.16
N ALA A 100 3.55 16.60 9.83
CA ALA A 100 4.71 16.94 9.02
C ALA A 100 4.28 17.60 7.70
N GLN A 101 5.25 18.09 6.95
CA GLN A 101 5.06 18.55 5.58
C GLN A 101 6.24 18.13 4.70
N VAL A 102 5.99 18.05 3.40
CA VAL A 102 7.02 17.83 2.38
C VAL A 102 7.06 19.05 1.46
N GLN A 103 8.12 19.85 1.59
CA GLN A 103 8.45 20.88 0.61
C GLN A 103 9.08 20.21 -0.61
N GLY A 104 8.54 20.43 -1.81
CA GLY A 104 9.07 19.83 -3.04
C GLY A 104 9.12 20.81 -4.20
N GLY A 105 9.96 20.51 -5.19
CA GLY A 105 10.05 21.28 -6.43
C GLY A 105 11.38 21.06 -7.15
N GLY A 106 11.60 21.85 -8.20
CA GLY A 106 12.85 21.87 -8.99
C GLY A 106 13.11 20.64 -9.86
N GLY A 107 12.16 19.70 -9.94
CA GLY A 107 12.24 18.56 -10.85
C GLY A 107 11.77 18.90 -12.27
N ILE A 108 12.21 18.12 -13.25
CA ILE A 108 11.72 18.25 -14.63
C ILE A 108 10.20 18.06 -14.66
N GLY A 109 9.48 19.03 -15.22
CA GLY A 109 8.01 19.02 -15.28
C GLY A 109 7.31 19.41 -13.97
N GLU A 110 8.04 19.91 -12.97
CA GLU A 110 7.48 20.41 -11.71
C GLU A 110 7.52 21.95 -11.61
N PRO A 111 6.66 22.57 -10.79
CA PRO A 111 6.88 23.94 -10.36
C PRO A 111 8.11 24.04 -9.43
N ASP A 112 8.69 25.23 -9.33
CA ASP A 112 9.90 25.50 -8.54
C ASP A 112 9.75 25.13 -7.05
N ASN A 113 8.56 25.33 -6.48
CA ASN A 113 8.26 25.01 -5.09
C ASN A 113 6.76 24.72 -4.85
N TYR A 114 6.48 23.76 -3.97
CA TYR A 114 5.17 23.43 -3.43
C TYR A 114 5.29 22.80 -2.03
N ILE A 115 4.19 22.74 -1.28
CA ILE A 115 4.10 22.07 0.02
C ILE A 115 3.03 20.97 -0.05
N LEU A 116 3.34 19.77 0.43
CA LEU A 116 2.37 18.68 0.63
C LEU A 116 2.16 18.40 2.13
N PRO A 117 0.93 18.16 2.59
CA PRO A 117 0.66 17.66 3.93
C PRO A 117 1.25 16.26 4.10
N ALA A 118 1.77 15.96 5.30
CA ALA A 118 2.19 14.62 5.66
C ALA A 118 1.90 14.28 7.12
N VAL A 119 1.82 12.98 7.42
CA VAL A 119 1.73 12.45 8.79
C VAL A 119 2.73 11.30 8.92
N ILE A 120 3.48 11.28 10.02
CA ILE A 120 4.48 10.26 10.34
C ILE A 120 3.98 9.43 11.53
N LEU A 121 4.12 8.10 11.45
CA LEU A 121 3.63 7.14 12.45
C LEU A 121 4.79 6.58 13.30
N GLY A 122 5.38 7.43 14.15
CA GLY A 122 6.62 7.11 14.86
C GLY A 122 7.80 7.00 13.89
N ASP A 123 8.62 5.96 13.99
CA ASP A 123 9.73 5.67 13.07
C ASP A 123 9.35 4.72 11.91
N ARG A 124 8.08 4.29 11.84
CA ARG A 124 7.63 3.18 10.97
C ARG A 124 7.30 3.63 9.53
N SER A 125 6.55 4.71 9.36
CA SER A 125 6.08 5.16 8.05
C SER A 125 5.74 6.65 8.01
N ILE A 126 5.77 7.20 6.80
CA ILE A 126 5.23 8.50 6.43
C ILE A 126 4.07 8.31 5.44
N ILE A 127 3.02 9.11 5.57
CA ILE A 127 1.89 9.18 4.64
C ILE A 127 1.85 10.61 4.10
N ILE A 128 1.89 10.78 2.77
CA ILE A 128 1.93 12.08 2.10
C ILE A 128 0.66 12.26 1.25
N ASP A 129 0.02 13.43 1.35
CA ASP A 129 -1.12 13.80 0.52
C ASP A 129 -0.66 14.57 -0.73
N PHE A 130 -0.69 13.91 -1.89
CA PHE A 130 -0.36 14.49 -3.19
C PHE A 130 -1.56 15.12 -3.92
N SER A 131 -2.75 15.21 -3.31
CA SER A 131 -3.96 15.71 -3.99
C SER A 131 -3.86 17.17 -4.45
N ALA A 132 -3.02 17.98 -3.80
CA ALA A 132 -2.67 19.33 -4.28
C ALA A 132 -2.00 19.34 -5.66
N LYS A 133 -1.43 18.21 -6.10
CA LYS A 133 -0.85 17.98 -7.44
C LYS A 133 -1.71 17.02 -8.29
N GLY A 134 -2.95 16.75 -7.90
CA GLY A 134 -3.82 15.75 -8.54
C GLY A 134 -3.46 14.29 -8.24
N GLY A 135 -2.55 14.04 -7.30
CA GLY A 135 -2.14 12.70 -6.88
C GLY A 135 -3.00 12.11 -5.74
N PRO A 136 -2.62 10.92 -5.22
CA PRO A 136 -3.33 10.26 -4.13
C PRO A 136 -3.10 10.93 -2.77
N ARG A 137 -4.06 10.80 -1.85
CA ARG A 137 -4.00 11.36 -0.49
C ARG A 137 -3.19 10.53 0.51
N ASP A 138 -2.95 9.27 0.16
CA ASP A 138 -2.57 8.19 1.06
C ASP A 138 -1.28 7.50 0.57
N PHE A 139 -0.29 8.30 0.17
CA PHE A 139 0.94 7.78 -0.41
C PHE A 139 1.94 7.38 0.68
N VAL A 140 1.99 6.08 0.99
CA VAL A 140 2.75 5.52 2.12
C VAL A 140 4.19 5.21 1.74
N GLY A 141 5.13 5.81 2.47
CA GLY A 141 6.56 5.54 2.43
C GLY A 141 7.08 4.94 3.74
N VAL A 142 8.09 4.07 3.64
CA VAL A 142 8.78 3.42 4.77
C VAL A 142 10.28 3.67 4.64
N LEU A 143 10.97 3.95 5.75
CA LEU A 143 12.43 4.11 5.74
C LEU A 143 13.13 2.76 5.55
N ASP A 144 14.09 2.74 4.63
CA ASP A 144 15.07 1.66 4.57
C ASP A 144 16.01 1.77 5.78
N GLY A 145 15.99 0.76 6.65
CA GLY A 145 16.76 0.77 7.89
C GLY A 145 18.26 0.96 7.70
N LYS A 146 18.80 0.58 6.52
CA LYS A 146 20.22 0.64 6.18
C LYS A 146 20.59 1.96 5.48
N THR A 147 19.88 2.33 4.41
CA THR A 147 20.24 3.50 3.59
C THR A 147 19.61 4.81 4.05
N LYS A 148 18.55 4.75 4.87
CA LYS A 148 17.69 5.89 5.27
C LYS A 148 16.94 6.53 4.09
N ASP A 149 16.85 5.85 2.95
CA ASP A 149 15.97 6.21 1.85
C ASP A 149 14.51 5.96 2.24
N ILE A 150 13.57 6.70 1.65
CA ILE A 150 12.15 6.38 1.78
C ILE A 150 11.76 5.51 0.57
N LYS A 151 11.25 4.31 0.81
CA LYS A 151 10.66 3.43 -0.21
C LYS A 151 9.14 3.55 -0.16
N PHE A 152 8.51 3.88 -1.28
CA PHE A 152 7.05 3.93 -1.39
C PHE A 152 6.47 2.56 -1.72
N LEU A 153 5.39 2.22 -1.03
CA LEU A 153 4.79 0.89 -1.12
C LEU A 153 3.90 0.70 -2.37
N ARG A 154 3.43 1.81 -2.98
CA ARG A 154 2.46 1.79 -4.09
C ARG A 154 3.10 1.58 -5.46
N ASP A 155 4.20 2.28 -5.74
CA ASP A 155 4.90 2.28 -7.03
C ASP A 155 6.32 1.69 -6.94
N GLY A 156 6.82 1.43 -5.73
CA GLY A 156 8.19 0.97 -5.50
C GLY A 156 9.25 2.06 -5.68
N ASN A 157 8.85 3.32 -5.91
CA ASN A 157 9.79 4.44 -6.04
C ASN A 157 10.59 4.59 -4.74
N ARG A 158 11.85 4.98 -4.89
CA ARG A 158 12.75 5.27 -3.78
C ARG A 158 13.15 6.72 -3.84
N TRP A 159 13.09 7.37 -2.69
CA TRP A 159 13.64 8.69 -2.47
C TRP A 159 14.93 8.57 -1.67
N PRO A 160 16.12 8.64 -2.29
CA PRO A 160 17.37 8.65 -1.57
C PRO A 160 17.54 9.91 -0.73
N ARG A 161 18.08 9.77 0.49
CA ARG A 161 18.44 10.93 1.32
C ARG A 161 19.67 11.63 0.73
N VAL A 162 19.64 12.95 0.67
CA VAL A 162 20.74 13.79 0.15
C VAL A 162 21.26 14.84 1.14
N SER A 163 20.51 15.14 2.22
CA SER A 163 20.97 15.89 3.41
C SER A 163 20.13 15.50 4.63
#